data_AF-A0A6L9GAC3-F1
#
_entry.id   AF-A0A6L9GAC3-F1
#
_cell.length_a   1.000
_cell.length_b   1.000
_cell.length_c   1.000
_cell.angle_alpha   90.00
_cell.angle_beta   90.00
_cell.angle_gamma   90.00
#
_symmetry.space_group_name_H-M   'P 1'
#
loop_
_entity.id
_entity.type
_entity.pdbx_description
1 polymer ?
#
loop_
_entity_poly.entity_id
_entity_poly.type
_entity_poly.pdbx_seq_one_letter_code
_entity_poly.pdbx_strand_id
1 'polypeptide(L)'
;MDEVDRKILSLLQEDASLSLDQIADRVGASKTPVWNRIRKLREAGVIRRQVAILDPEALGLEACFFVLIRTSEHEKDWAARFLKALRERPEVIEAHRLAG
;
A
#
# COMPACT_ATOMS: atom_id res chain seq x y z
N MET A 1 -16.62 -4.19 -9.34
CA MET A 1 -15.33 -3.97 -9.99
C MET A 1 -15.26 -4.89 -11.20
N ASP A 2 -15.17 -4.32 -12.40
CA ASP A 2 -15.09 -5.08 -13.65
C ASP A 2 -13.63 -5.33 -14.09
N GLU A 3 -13.42 -5.94 -15.26
CA GLU A 3 -12.08 -6.22 -15.79
C GLU A 3 -11.28 -4.95 -16.11
N VAL A 4 -11.94 -3.89 -16.57
CA VAL A 4 -11.28 -2.62 -16.88
C VAL A 4 -10.78 -1.98 -15.59
N ASP A 5 -11.58 -1.99 -14.53
CA ASP A 5 -11.16 -1.49 -13.21
C ASP A 5 -9.92 -2.24 -12.70
N ARG A 6 -9.89 -3.58 -12.83
CA ARG A 6 -8.72 -4.39 -12.44
C ARG A 6 -7.48 -4.02 -13.23
N LYS A 7 -7.62 -3.81 -14.55
CA LYS A 7 -6.51 -3.40 -15.42
C LYS A 7 -5.98 -2.02 -15.06
N ILE A 8 -6.87 -1.05 -14.77
CA ILE A 8 -6.50 0.28 -14.28
C ILE A 8 -5.74 0.16 -12.95
N LEU A 9 -6.24 -0.63 -12.00
CA LEU A 9 -5.58 -0.81 -10.70
C LEU A 9 -4.21 -1.46 -10.83
N SER A 10 -4.06 -2.47 -11.71
CA SER A 10 -2.77 -3.09 -11.99
C SER A 10 -1.77 -2.08 -12.52
N LEU A 11 -2.17 -1.25 -13.50
CA LEU A 11 -1.32 -0.20 -14.06
C LEU A 11 -0.90 0.82 -13.00
N LEU A 12 -1.84 1.26 -12.15
CA LEU A 12 -1.54 2.23 -11.09
C LEU A 12 -0.68 1.66 -9.95
N GLN A 13 -0.79 0.36 -9.66
CA GLN A 13 0.08 -0.29 -8.66
C GLN A 13 1.51 -0.47 -9.16
N GLU A 14 1.68 -0.71 -10.46
CA GLU A 14 2.98 -0.79 -11.10
C GLU A 14 3.62 0.60 -11.27
N ASP A 15 2.86 1.54 -11.83
CA ASP A 15 3.30 2.92 -12.07
C ASP A 15 2.14 3.91 -11.97
N ALA A 16 2.06 4.60 -10.84
CA ALA A 16 1.05 5.62 -10.61
C ALA A 16 1.37 6.99 -11.27
N SER A 17 2.51 7.12 -11.97
CA SER A 17 2.88 8.33 -12.71
C SER A 17 2.27 8.39 -14.12
N LEU A 18 1.72 7.28 -14.60
CA LEU A 18 1.08 7.18 -15.91
C LEU A 18 -0.02 8.24 -16.07
N SER A 19 0.00 8.94 -17.20
CA SER A 19 -1.05 9.86 -17.57
C SER A 19 -2.36 9.11 -17.85
N LEU A 20 -3.48 9.81 -17.69
CA LEU A 20 -4.79 9.24 -18.04
C LEU A 20 -4.87 8.79 -19.49
N ASP A 21 -4.13 9.45 -20.41
CA ASP A 21 -4.09 9.07 -21.83
C ASP A 21 -3.35 7.74 -21.99
N GLN A 22 -2.20 7.56 -21.33
CA GLN A 22 -1.46 6.30 -21.35
C GLN A 22 -2.27 5.14 -20.77
N ILE A 23 -2.99 5.38 -19.68
CA ILE A 23 -3.87 4.36 -19.08
C ILE A 23 -5.02 4.04 -20.04
N ALA A 24 -5.64 5.05 -20.64
CA ALA A 24 -6.74 4.91 -21.60
C ALA A 24 -6.34 4.07 -22.81
N ASP A 25 -5.19 4.35 -23.41
CA ASP A 25 -4.63 3.57 -24.53
C ASP A 25 -4.42 2.11 -24.13
N ARG A 26 -3.82 1.86 -22.96
CA ARG A 26 -3.54 0.49 -22.47
C ARG A 26 -4.81 -0.29 -22.16
N VAL A 27 -5.89 0.35 -21.74
CA VAL A 27 -7.17 -0.32 -21.42
C VAL A 27 -8.18 -0.30 -22.55
N GLY A 28 -7.87 0.30 -23.70
CA GLY A 28 -8.75 0.37 -24.87
C GLY A 28 -9.98 1.26 -24.63
N ALA A 29 -9.83 2.35 -23.87
CA ALA A 29 -10.90 3.29 -23.56
C ALA A 29 -10.47 4.73 -23.86
N SER A 30 -11.40 5.69 -23.79
CA SER A 30 -11.06 7.11 -23.81
C SER A 30 -10.76 7.65 -22.41
N LYS A 31 -10.11 8.82 -22.34
CA LYS A 31 -9.65 9.47 -21.11
C LYS A 31 -10.76 9.67 -20.06
N THR A 32 -11.92 10.17 -20.48
CA THR A 32 -13.03 10.55 -19.57
C THR A 32 -13.61 9.35 -18.80
N PRO A 33 -13.93 8.20 -19.44
CA PRO A 33 -14.28 6.97 -18.74
C PRO A 33 -13.22 6.50 -17.73
N VAL A 34 -11.93 6.52 -18.09
CA VAL A 34 -10.84 6.09 -17.20
C VAL A 34 -10.76 7.00 -15.97
N TRP A 35 -10.80 8.31 -16.17
CA TRP A 35 -10.81 9.28 -15.06
C TRP A 35 -11.98 9.03 -14.10
N ASN A 36 -13.19 8.84 -14.63
CA ASN A 36 -14.37 8.55 -13.83
C ASN A 36 -14.24 7.25 -13.02
N ARG A 37 -13.63 6.21 -13.59
CA ARG A 37 -13.37 4.94 -12.89
C ARG A 37 -12.37 5.13 -11.76
N ILE A 38 -11.23 5.79 -12.02
CA ILE A 38 -10.21 6.08 -10.99
C ILE A 38 -10.82 6.90 -9.85
N ARG A 39 -11.61 7.94 -10.17
CA ARG A 39 -12.31 8.76 -9.18
C ARG A 39 -13.23 7.90 -8.29
N LYS A 40 -14.08 7.07 -8.88
CA LYS A 40 -14.99 6.17 -8.14
C LYS A 40 -14.21 5.17 -7.28
N LEU A 41 -13.10 4.63 -7.76
CA LEU A 41 -12.24 3.71 -7.00
C LEU A 41 -11.58 4.39 -5.80
N ARG A 42 -11.23 5.67 -5.91
CA ARG A 42 -10.74 6.49 -4.77
C ARG A 42 -11.85 6.77 -3.78
N GLU A 43 -13.01 7.24 -4.25
CA GLU A 43 -14.17 7.54 -3.39
C GLU A 43 -14.69 6.31 -2.64
N ALA A 44 -14.64 5.14 -3.27
CA ALA A 44 -15.00 3.86 -2.64
C ALA A 44 -13.92 3.31 -1.68
N GLY A 45 -12.78 3.99 -1.51
CA GLY A 45 -11.69 3.55 -0.64
C GLY A 45 -10.87 2.37 -1.18
N VAL A 46 -11.08 1.94 -2.43
CA VAL A 46 -10.29 0.88 -3.07
C VAL A 46 -8.86 1.36 -3.28
N ILE A 47 -8.69 2.57 -3.80
CA ILE A 47 -7.39 3.25 -3.84
C ILE A 47 -7.24 4.06 -2.55
N ARG A 48 -6.51 3.50 -1.59
CA ARG A 48 -6.32 4.13 -0.26
C ARG A 48 -5.30 5.27 -0.26
N ARG A 49 -4.21 5.11 -1.00
CA ARG A 49 -3.11 6.09 -1.08
C ARG A 49 -2.28 5.89 -2.34
N GLN A 50 -1.58 6.94 -2.75
CA GLN A 50 -0.54 6.93 -3.77
C GLN A 50 0.70 7.56 -3.13
N VAL A 51 1.85 6.88 -3.18
CA VAL A 51 3.06 7.29 -2.48
C VAL A 51 4.27 7.14 -3.39
N ALA A 52 5.31 7.93 -3.14
CA ALA A 52 6.63 7.68 -3.71
C ALA A 52 7.29 6.51 -2.96
N ILE A 53 7.97 5.64 -3.71
CA ILE A 53 8.85 4.60 -3.16
C ILE A 53 10.27 5.15 -3.24
N LEU A 54 10.95 5.22 -2.10
CA LEU A 54 12.29 5.78 -2.00
C LEU A 54 13.32 4.65 -1.94
N ASP A 55 14.49 4.90 -2.51
CA ASP A 55 15.64 4.01 -2.39
C ASP A 55 16.24 4.11 -0.97
N PRO A 56 16.23 3.03 -0.17
CA PRO A 56 16.79 3.06 1.17
C PRO A 56 18.32 3.27 1.18
N GLU A 57 19.06 2.72 0.20
CA GLU A 57 20.53 2.84 0.17
C GLU A 57 20.96 4.28 -0.09
N ALA A 58 20.27 4.96 -1.02
CA ALA A 58 20.49 6.38 -1.31
C ALA A 58 20.21 7.30 -0.10
N LEU A 59 19.43 6.82 0.88
CA LEU A 59 19.12 7.51 2.13
C LEU A 59 20.03 7.10 3.31
N GLY A 60 21.02 6.23 3.09
CA GLY A 60 21.91 5.71 4.13
C GLY A 60 21.27 4.66 5.05
N LEU A 61 20.17 4.04 4.62
CA LEU A 61 19.50 2.94 5.33
C LEU A 61 20.06 1.60 4.82
N GLU A 62 21.22 1.21 5.35
CA GLU A 62 22.04 0.12 4.81
C GLU A 62 21.57 -1.30 5.20
N ALA A 63 20.56 -1.42 6.06
CA ALA A 63 20.11 -2.73 6.55
C ALA A 63 18.60 -2.79 6.74
N CYS A 64 18.02 -3.94 6.39
CA CYS A 64 16.64 -4.30 6.69
C CYS A 64 16.63 -5.55 7.59
N PHE A 65 15.93 -5.46 8.73
CA PHE A 65 15.87 -6.53 9.72
C PHE A 65 14.48 -7.13 9.79
N PHE A 66 14.41 -8.46 9.81
CA PHE A 66 13.20 -9.21 10.17
C PHE A 66 13.33 -9.70 11.60
N VAL A 67 12.45 -9.23 12.49
CA VAL A 67 12.48 -9.58 13.92
C VAL A 67 11.27 -10.44 14.25
N LEU A 68 11.51 -11.69 14.65
CA LEU A 68 10.46 -12.56 15.17
C LEU A 68 10.35 -12.39 16.69
N ILE A 69 9.18 -11.97 17.16
CA ILE A 69 8.92 -11.75 18.58
C ILE A 69 7.99 -12.85 19.08
N ARG A 70 8.44 -13.60 20.10
CA ARG A 70 7.62 -14.57 20.83
C ARG A 70 7.29 -14.01 22.19
N THR A 71 6.03 -14.14 22.60
CA THR A 71 5.52 -13.68 23.89
C THR A 71 4.57 -14.74 24.44
N SER A 72 4.61 -14.96 25.75
CA SER A 72 3.65 -15.79 26.49
C SER A 72 2.40 -14.99 26.90
N GLU A 73 2.37 -13.70 26.61
CA GLU A 73 1.29 -12.78 26.99
C GLU A 73 0.16 -12.81 25.96
N HIS A 74 -1.04 -13.18 26.41
CA HIS A 74 -2.23 -13.28 25.57
C HIS A 74 -3.28 -12.20 25.89
N GLU A 75 -3.00 -11.33 26.86
CA GLU A 75 -3.92 -10.30 27.29
C GLU A 75 -4.07 -9.19 26.25
N LYS A 76 -5.31 -8.72 26.06
CA LYS A 76 -5.64 -7.66 25.10
C LYS A 76 -4.88 -6.37 25.39
N ASP A 77 -4.74 -6.01 26.66
CA ASP A 77 -4.08 -4.77 27.07
C ASP A 77 -2.58 -4.81 26.80
N TRP A 78 -1.96 -5.97 27.01
CA TRP A 78 -0.56 -6.16 26.65
C TRP A 78 -0.34 -5.99 25.14
N ALA A 79 -1.18 -6.63 24.32
CA ALA A 79 -1.09 -6.51 22.86
C ALA A 79 -1.30 -5.07 22.38
N ALA A 80 -2.23 -4.33 22.99
CA ALA A 80 -2.47 -2.93 22.67
C ALA A 80 -1.26 -2.05 23.00
N ARG A 81 -0.64 -2.23 24.18
CA ARG A 81 0.58 -1.52 24.57
C ARG A 81 1.75 -1.85 23.63
N PHE A 82 1.91 -3.12 23.29
CA PHE A 82 2.95 -3.57 22.37
C PHE A 82 2.80 -2.95 20.97
N LEU A 83 1.59 -3.01 20.39
CA LEU A 83 1.31 -2.40 19.09
C LEU A 83 1.50 -0.88 19.11
N LYS A 84 1.15 -0.21 20.21
CA LYS A 84 1.40 1.22 20.39
C LYS A 84 2.90 1.52 20.34
N ALA A 85 3.70 0.79 21.12
CA ALA A 85 5.15 0.96 21.17
C ALA A 85 5.81 0.72 19.80
N LEU A 86 5.30 -0.23 19.00
CA LEU A 86 5.79 -0.45 17.64
C LEU A 86 5.44 0.72 16.70
N ARG A 87 4.21 1.23 16.75
CA ARG A 87 3.76 2.34 15.88
C ARG A 87 4.46 3.66 16.16
N GLU A 88 4.93 3.87 17.38
CA GLU A 88 5.67 5.08 17.77
C GLU A 88 7.13 5.06 17.27
N ARG A 89 7.60 3.94 16.70
CA ARG A 89 8.95 3.77 16.17
C ARG A 89 8.93 3.86 14.64
N PRO A 90 9.44 4.94 14.03
CA PRO A 90 9.39 5.11 12.58
C PRO A 90 10.20 4.06 11.81
N GLU A 91 11.16 3.40 12.47
CA GLU A 91 11.97 2.31 11.89
C GLU A 91 11.15 1.02 11.72
N VAL A 92 10.02 0.88 12.42
CA VAL A 92 9.12 -0.26 12.28
C VAL A 92 8.13 0.03 11.14
N ILE A 93 8.51 -0.38 9.93
CA ILE A 93 7.69 -0.18 8.73
C ILE A 93 6.46 -1.09 8.69
N GLU A 94 6.56 -2.30 9.23
CA GLU A 94 5.50 -3.30 9.25
C GLU A 94 5.56 -4.16 10.52
N ALA A 95 4.38 -4.56 11.01
CA ALA A 95 4.25 -5.49 12.13
C ALA A 95 3.03 -6.38 11.93
N HIS A 96 3.24 -7.69 11.93
CA HIS A 96 2.21 -8.69 11.64
C HIS A 96 2.11 -9.69 12.80
N ARG A 97 0.88 -9.94 13.26
CA ARG A 97 0.63 -11.07 14.17
C ARG A 97 0.50 -12.33 13.33
N LEU A 98 1.44 -13.24 13.50
CA LEU A 98 1.40 -14.55 12.86
C LEU A 98 0.46 -15.47 13.64
N ALA A 99 -0.38 -16.22 12.93
CA ALA A 99 -1.07 -17.37 13.50
C ALA A 99 -0.08 -18.55 13.54
N GLY A 100 -0.05 -19.25 14.66
CA GLY A 100 0.65 -20.51 14.87
C GLY A 100 -0.29 -21.48 15.58
#